data_AF-A0A3P9HV04-F1
#
_entry.id   AF-A0A3P9HV04-F1
#
_cell.length_a   1.000
_cell.length_b   1.000
_cell.length_c   1.000
_cell.angle_alpha   90.00
_cell.angle_beta   90.00
_cell.angle_gamma   90.00
#
_symmetry.space_group_name_H-M   'P 1'
#
loop_
_entity.id
_entity.type
_entity.pdbx_description
1 polymer ?
#
loop_
_entity_poly.entity_id
_entity_poly.type
_entity_poly.pdbx_seq_one_letter_code
_entity_poly.pdbx_strand_id
1 'polypeptide(L)' 'SYSKNVHAHFFLQACAIFEENAARDDEVFQLAVSDLSLSDDILQSEKITHSIKLIEPNNPFQAVQEGQSAF' A
#
# COMPACT_ATOMS: atom_id res chain seq x y z
N SER A 1 27.82 14.25 -23.94
CA SER A 1 27.32 12.93 -23.49
C SER A 1 26.33 13.20 -22.36
N TYR A 2 25.02 13.13 -22.62
CA TYR A 2 24.01 13.32 -21.58
C TYR A 2 23.78 11.95 -20.94
N SER A 3 24.33 11.74 -19.73
CA SER A 3 24.10 10.53 -18.96
C SER A 3 22.64 10.52 -18.54
N LYS A 4 21.83 9.72 -19.23
CA LYS A 4 20.46 9.43 -18.84
C LYS A 4 20.53 8.51 -17.62
N ASN A 5 20.68 9.10 -16.44
CA ASN A 5 20.17 8.47 -15.23
C ASN A 5 18.65 8.45 -15.37
N VAL A 6 18.14 7.44 -16.07
CA VAL A 6 16.72 7.09 -16.01
C VAL A 6 16.51 6.55 -14.61
N HIS A 7 16.28 7.46 -13.66
CA HIS A 7 15.68 7.09 -12.39
C HIS A 7 14.28 6.62 -12.77
N ALA A 8 14.12 5.32 -12.98
CA ALA A 8 12.82 4.72 -13.15
C ALA A 8 12.11 4.96 -11.83
N HIS A 9 11.22 5.96 -11.80
CA HIS A 9 10.44 6.29 -10.62
C HIS A 9 9.46 5.13 -10.42
N PHE A 10 9.83 4.17 -9.60
CA PHE A 10 9.00 3.01 -9.31
C PHE A 10 7.96 3.48 -8.29
N PHE A 11 6.76 3.81 -8.76
CA PHE A 11 5.67 4.14 -7.85
C PHE A 11 5.24 2.85 -7.14
N LEU A 12 5.69 2.68 -5.89
CA LEU A 12 5.22 1.62 -5.01
C LEU A 12 3.79 1.94 -4.56
N GLN A 13 2.81 1.41 -5.28
CA GLN A 13 1.41 1.40 -4.86
C GLN A 13 1.10 0.08 -4.14
N ALA A 14 0.76 0.18 -2.86
CA ALA A 14 0.30 -0.95 -2.05
C ALA A 14 -1.22 -0.91 -1.87
N CYS A 15 -1.88 -2.06 -1.93
CA CYS A 15 -3.32 -2.17 -1.71
C CYS A 15 -3.59 -3.20 -0.60
N ALA A 16 -4.45 -2.86 0.35
CA ALA A 16 -4.85 -3.73 1.43
C ALA A 16 -6.38 -3.77 1.56
N ILE A 17 -6.92 -4.94 1.88
CA ILE A 17 -8.33 -5.15 2.16
C ILE A 17 -8.42 -5.81 3.53
N PHE A 18 -9.13 -5.16 4.44
CA PHE A 18 -9.32 -5.63 5.81
C PHE A 18 -10.81 -5.77 6.11
N GLU A 19 -11.16 -6.74 6.95
CA GLU A 19 -12.51 -6.75 7.53
C GLU A 19 -12.66 -5.57 8.51
N GLU A 20 -13.88 -5.05 8.69
CA GLU A 20 -14.13 -3.91 9.59
C GLU A 20 -13.72 -4.13 11.05
N ASN A 21 -13.65 -5.39 11.49
CA ASN A 21 -13.21 -5.77 12.83
C ASN A 21 -11.68 -5.94 12.94
N ALA A 22 -10.94 -5.83 11.84
CA ALA A 22 -9.49 -6.04 11.76
C ALA A 22 -8.69 -4.75 12.06
N ALA A 23 -9.12 -3.98 13.08
CA ALA A 23 -8.51 -2.70 13.44
C ALA A 23 -7.01 -2.79 13.76
N ARG A 24 -6.56 -3.94 14.28
CA ARG A 24 -5.14 -4.20 14.54
C ARG A 24 -4.33 -4.29 13.26
N ASP A 25 -4.88 -4.92 12.22
CA ASP A 25 -4.18 -5.10 10.96
C ASP A 25 -4.01 -3.76 10.23
N ASP A 26 -5.02 -2.89 10.30
CA ASP A 26 -4.94 -1.51 9.81
C ASP A 26 -3.84 -0.71 10.54
N GLU A 27 -3.83 -0.75 11.87
CA GLU A 27 -2.81 -0.07 12.68
C GLU A 27 -1.39 -0.55 12.36
N VAL A 28 -1.18 -1.87 12.34
CA VAL A 28 0.13 -2.45 12.04
C VAL A 28 0.56 -2.16 10.60
N PHE A 29 -0.38 -2.17 9.64
CA PHE A 29 -0.09 -1.81 8.26
C PHE A 29 0.37 -0.36 8.12
N GLN A 30 -0.33 0.58 8.76
CA GLN A 30 0.06 1.99 8.77
C GLN A 30 1.42 2.23 9.40
N LEU A 31 1.71 1.54 10.52
CA LEU A 31 3.02 1.59 11.17
C LEU A 31 4.12 1.09 10.24
N ALA A 32 3.91 -0.04 9.56
CA ALA A 32 4.88 -0.58 8.61
C ALA A 32 5.12 0.36 7.42
N VAL A 33 4.06 0.99 6.88
CA VAL A 33 4.21 2.00 5.82
C VAL A 33 4.99 3.21 6.33
N SER A 34 4.70 3.68 7.55
CA SER A 34 5.44 4.78 8.17
C SER A 34 6.92 4.44 8.32
N ASP A 35 7.24 3.28 8.90
CA ASP A 35 8.62 2.85 9.13
C ASP A 35 9.42 2.75 7.82
N LEU A 36 8.82 2.19 6.77
CA LEU A 36 9.46 2.11 5.44
C LEU A 36 9.60 3.48 4.78
N SER A 37 8.66 4.40 5.00
CA SER A 37 8.71 5.76 4.45
C SER A 37 9.74 6.68 5.12
N LEU A 38 10.10 6.39 6.38
CA LEU A 38 11.13 7.11 7.14
C LEU A 38 12.54 6.54 6.88
N SER A 39 12.62 5.35 6.28
CA SER A 39 13.87 4.66 6.02
C SER A 39 14.45 5.08 4.68
N ASP A 40 15.29 6.12 4.71
CA ASP A 40 16.02 6.58 3.53
C ASP A 40 16.80 5.44 2.87
N ASP A 41 17.41 4.52 3.61
CA ASP A 41 18.19 3.41 3.02
C ASP A 41 17.40 2.42 2.15
N ILE A 42 16.07 2.40 2.26
CA ILE A 42 15.19 1.45 1.56
C ILE A 42 14.46 2.14 0.40
N LEU A 43 13.94 3.36 0.62
CA LEU A 43 13.19 4.14 -0.37
C LEU A 43 13.66 5.60 -0.41
N GLN A 44 14.91 5.80 -0.84
CA GLN A 44 15.60 7.11 -0.85
C GLN A 44 14.85 8.25 -1.57
N SER A 45 13.96 7.95 -2.50
CA SER A 45 13.26 8.97 -3.30
C SER A 45 11.84 8.59 -3.68
N GLU A 46 11.34 7.44 -3.23
CA GLU A 46 10.05 6.89 -3.64
C GLU A 46 9.06 6.96 -2.49
N LYS A 47 7.93 7.63 -2.72
CA LYS A 47 6.81 7.64 -1.77
C LYS A 47 6.00 6.36 -1.92
N ILE A 48 5.80 5.64 -0.82
CA ILE A 48 4.78 4.58 -0.76
C ILE A 48 3.40 5.25 -0.84
N THR A 49 2.66 4.98 -1.90
CA THR A 49 1.23 5.29 -1.97
C THR A 49 0.46 4.03 -1.59
N HIS A 50 -0.62 4.17 -0.82
CA HIS A 50 -1.43 3.04 -0.46
C HIS A 50 -2.92 3.35 -0.47
N SER A 51 -3.72 2.31 -0.63
CA SER A 51 -5.18 2.34 -0.52
C SER A 51 -5.63 1.19 0.37
N ILE A 52 -6.53 1.48 1.30
CA ILE A 52 -7.13 0.50 2.20
C ILE A 52 -8.63 0.48 1.97
N LYS A 53 -9.16 -0.73 1.82
CA LYS A 53 -10.60 -0.98 1.73
C LYS A 53 -11.05 -1.80 2.94
N LEU A 54 -12.06 -1.30 3.64
CA LEU A 54 -12.72 -2.03 4.70
C LEU A 54 -13.93 -2.76 4.12
N ILE A 55 -14.10 -4.03 4.47
CA ILE A 55 -15.21 -4.87 4.04
C ILE A 55 -15.97 -5.46 5.22
N GLU A 56 -17.24 -5.78 5.00
CA GLU A 56 -18.04 -6.49 5.97
C GLU A 56 -17.43 -7.88 6.26
N PRO A 57 -17.40 -8.33 7.53
CA PRO A 57 -16.88 -9.65 7.86
C PRO A 57 -17.64 -10.77 7.16
N ASN A 58 -16.93 -11.79 6.68
CA ASN A 58 -17.50 -12.93 5.95
C ASN A 58 -18.26 -12.56 4.65
N ASN A 59 -17.96 -11.42 4.01
CA ASN A 59 -18.53 -11.05 2.72
C ASN A 59 -17.52 -11.26 1.57
N PRO A 60 -17.38 -12.50 1.03
CA PRO A 60 -16.39 -12.80 0.00
C PRO A 60 -16.67 -12.08 -1.33
N PHE A 61 -17.91 -11.70 -1.61
CA PHE A 61 -18.26 -10.98 -2.83
C PHE A 61 -17.72 -9.54 -2.79
N GLN A 62 -17.88 -8.85 -1.65
CA GLN A 62 -17.32 -7.52 -1.45
C GLN A 62 -15.78 -7.55 -1.52
N ALA A 63 -15.15 -8.58 -0.95
CA ALA A 63 -13.70 -8.76 -1.05
C ALA A 63 -13.22 -8.83 -2.51
N VAL A 64 -13.93 -9.57 -3.37
CA VAL A 64 -13.61 -9.65 -4.81
C VAL A 64 -13.84 -8.30 -5.51
N GLN A 65 -14.95 -7.62 -5.22
CA GLN A 65 -15.28 -6.34 -5.84
C GLN A 65 -14.26 -5.25 -5.49
N GLU A 66 -13.94 -5.09 -4.21
CA GLU A 66 -12.95 -4.11 -3.75
C GLU A 66 -11.54 -4.49 -4.22
N GLY A 67 -11.22 -5.79 -4.29
CA GLY A 67 -9.97 -6.29 -4.87
C GLY A 67 -9.81 -5.92 -6.34
N GLN A 68 -10.85 -6.10 -7.15
CA GLN A 68 -10.84 -5.69 -8.56
C GLN A 68 -10.75 -4.17 -8.74
N SER A 69 -11.27 -3.39 -7.80
CA SER A 69 -11.25 -1.93 -7.85
C SER A 69 -9.94 -1.31 -7.35
N ALA A 70 -9.11 -2.08 -6.65
CA ALA A 70 -7.87 -1.62 -6.04
C ALA A 70 -6.64 -1.74 -6.97
N PHE A 71 -6.76 -2.41 -8.12
CA PHE A 71 -5.69 -2.58 -9.12
C PHE A 71 -5.92 -1.76 -10.38
#